data_AF-A0AAX2KG56-F1
#
_entry.id   AF-A0AAX2KG56-F1
#
_cell.length_a   1.000
_cell.length_b   1.000
_cell.length_c   1.000
_cell.angle_alpha   90.00
_cell.angle_beta   90.00
_cell.angle_gamma   90.00
#
_symmetry.space_group_name_H-M   'P 1'
#
loop_
_entity.id
_entity.type
_entity.pdbx_description
1 polymer ?
#
loop_
_entity_poly.entity_id
_entity_poly.type
_entity_poly.pdbx_seq_one_letter_code
_entity_poly.pdbx_strand_id
1 'polypeptide(L)'
;MKSRAAVAFAPGKPLEIVEIDVAPPKKGEVLIKVTHTGVCHTDAFTLSGDDPEGVFPVVLGHEGAGVVVEVGEGVTSVQTWRPCDPALHRGSAASVSSVVLAKLTSVLRFAKPRVKA
;
A
#
# COMPACT_ATOMS: atom_id res chain seq x y z
N MET A 1 -10.35 -2.53 -6.45
CA MET A 1 -11.20 -1.48 -5.83
C MET A 1 -10.61 -0.10 -6.09
N LYS A 2 -11.42 0.96 -6.06
CA LYS A 2 -10.92 2.35 -6.07
C LYS A 2 -10.43 2.75 -4.69
N SER A 3 -9.32 3.48 -4.62
CA SER A 3 -8.80 4.05 -3.38
C SER A 3 -8.18 5.42 -3.62
N ARG A 4 -8.24 6.30 -2.63
CA ARG A 4 -7.47 7.55 -2.64
C ARG A 4 -6.05 7.26 -2.17
N ALA A 5 -5.06 7.81 -2.85
CA ALA A 5 -3.65 7.69 -2.47
C ALA A 5 -2.91 9.01 -2.71
N ALA A 6 -1.87 9.26 -1.91
CA ALA A 6 -0.89 10.31 -2.16
C ALA A 6 0.21 9.74 -3.07
N VAL A 7 0.29 10.25 -4.30
CA VAL A 7 1.23 9.76 -5.32
C VAL A 7 2.31 10.81 -5.53
N ALA A 8 3.57 10.37 -5.49
CA ALA A 8 4.70 11.13 -5.96
C ALA A 8 4.88 10.85 -7.46
N PHE A 9 4.62 11.85 -8.31
CA PHE A 9 4.76 11.67 -9.76
C PHE A 9 6.20 11.87 -10.26
N ALA A 10 7.01 12.63 -9.52
CA ALA A 10 8.41 12.91 -9.82
C ALA A 10 9.14 13.33 -8.54
N PRO A 11 10.48 13.20 -8.49
CA PRO A 11 11.26 13.65 -7.34
C PRO A 11 11.11 15.16 -7.11
N GLY A 12 11.12 15.56 -5.84
CA GLY A 12 11.01 16.95 -5.37
C GLY A 12 9.66 17.62 -5.61
N LYS A 13 8.68 16.94 -6.20
CA LYS A 13 7.34 17.49 -6.42
C LYS A 13 6.42 17.22 -5.22
N PRO A 14 5.45 18.12 -4.94
CA PRO A 14 4.40 17.85 -3.97
C PRO A 14 3.64 16.56 -4.31
N LEU A 15 3.22 15.83 -3.27
CA LEU A 15 2.36 14.67 -3.43
C LEU A 15 0.98 15.09 -3.93
N GLU A 16 0.45 14.37 -4.90
CA GLU A 16 -0.89 14.59 -5.44
C GLU A 16 -1.86 13.53 -4.91
N ILE A 17 -3.01 13.97 -4.42
CA ILE A 17 -4.07 13.06 -3.98
C ILE A 17 -4.90 12.66 -5.20
N VAL A 18 -4.75 11.40 -5.63
CA VAL A 18 -5.45 10.85 -6.79
C VAL A 18 -6.23 9.59 -6.43
N GLU A 19 -7.19 9.24 -7.27
CA GLU A 19 -7.88 7.96 -7.20
C GLU A 19 -7.13 6.91 -8.02
N ILE A 20 -6.82 5.77 -7.39
CA ILE A 20 -6.11 4.65 -8.01
C ILE A 20 -6.96 3.37 -7.99
N ASP A 21 -6.67 2.48 -8.94
CA ASP A 21 -7.19 1.12 -8.95
C ASP A 21 -6.25 0.18 -8.20
N VAL A 22 -6.74 -0.40 -7.12
CA VAL A 22 -6.05 -1.44 -6.34
C VAL A 22 -6.55 -2.81 -6.79
N ALA A 23 -5.65 -3.64 -7.29
CA ALA A 23 -5.97 -5.01 -7.69
C ALA A 23 -6.31 -5.89 -6.47
N PRO A 24 -7.14 -6.94 -6.64
CA PRO A 24 -7.32 -7.94 -5.59
C PRO A 24 -5.99 -8.66 -5.28
N PRO A 25 -5.79 -9.17 -4.05
CA PRO A 25 -4.55 -9.84 -3.67
C PRO A 25 -4.37 -11.15 -4.44
N LYS A 26 -3.14 -11.42 -4.88
CA LYS A 26 -2.75 -12.71 -5.48
C LYS A 26 -2.31 -13.70 -4.41
N LYS A 27 -1.92 -14.90 -4.84
CA LYS A 27 -1.33 -15.94 -3.99
C LYS A 27 -0.19 -15.39 -3.13
N GLY A 28 -0.32 -15.53 -1.81
CA GLY A 28 0.64 -15.05 -0.81
C GLY A 28 0.59 -13.54 -0.51
N GLU A 29 -0.37 -12.81 -1.06
CA GLU A 29 -0.54 -11.37 -0.82
C GLU A 29 -1.73 -11.09 0.12
N VAL A 30 -1.73 -9.92 0.74
CA VAL A 30 -2.78 -9.48 1.66
C VAL A 30 -3.20 -8.08 1.25
N LEU A 31 -4.51 -7.86 1.13
CA LEU A 31 -5.07 -6.54 0.89
C LEU A 31 -5.45 -5.90 2.23
N ILE A 32 -4.86 -4.75 2.54
CA ILE A 32 -5.08 -4.01 3.78
C ILE A 32 -5.75 -2.68 3.47
N LYS A 33 -6.80 -2.35 4.22
CA LYS A 33 -7.29 -0.98 4.31
C LYS A 33 -6.49 -0.24 5.37
N VAL A 34 -5.52 0.54 4.92
CA VAL A 34 -4.73 1.42 5.79
C VAL A 34 -5.66 2.48 6.40
N THR A 35 -5.64 2.59 7.72
CA THR A 35 -6.47 3.57 8.46
C THR A 35 -5.65 4.75 8.94
N HIS A 36 -4.38 4.49 9.27
CA HIS A 36 -3.43 5.47 9.77
C HIS A 36 -2.05 5.15 9.20
N THR A 37 -1.29 6.18 8.87
CA THR A 37 0.09 6.07 8.39
C THR A 37 0.91 7.23 8.94
N GLY A 38 2.16 6.96 9.30
CA GLY A 38 3.16 7.97 9.64
C GLY A 38 3.90 8.46 8.40
N VAL A 39 4.68 9.53 8.59
CA VAL A 39 5.65 10.01 7.61
C VAL A 39 7.00 10.04 8.30
N CYS A 40 7.98 9.36 7.73
CA CYS A 40 9.32 9.26 8.26
C CYS A 40 10.33 9.93 7.32
N HIS A 41 11.56 10.12 7.81
CA HIS A 41 12.64 10.70 7.02
C HIS A 41 12.92 9.90 5.73
N THR A 42 12.80 8.56 5.77
CA THR A 42 12.99 7.71 4.59
C THR A 42 12.01 8.07 3.47
N ASP A 43 10.74 8.37 3.79
CA ASP A 43 9.77 8.78 2.78
C ASP A 43 10.18 10.11 2.14
N ALA A 44 10.70 11.05 2.94
CA ALA A 44 11.18 12.34 2.45
C ALA A 44 12.46 12.20 1.61
N PHE A 45 13.37 11.29 1.98
CA PHE A 45 14.61 11.00 1.25
C PHE A 45 14.33 10.37 -0.11
N THR A 46 13.39 9.42 -0.19
CA THR A 46 12.94 8.91 -1.49
C THR A 46 12.24 10.00 -2.28
N LEU A 47 11.35 10.79 -1.67
CA LEU A 47 10.64 11.88 -2.35
C LEU A 47 11.56 12.96 -2.90
N SER A 48 12.68 13.27 -2.24
CA SER A 48 13.64 14.26 -2.74
C SER A 48 14.31 13.83 -4.05
N GLY A 49 14.39 12.52 -4.30
CA GLY A 49 15.12 11.93 -5.42
C GLY A 49 16.58 11.61 -5.12
N ASP A 50 17.01 11.76 -3.86
CA ASP A 50 18.37 11.42 -3.43
C ASP A 50 18.55 9.91 -3.20
N ASP A 51 17.44 9.17 -3.09
CA ASP A 51 17.42 7.71 -3.02
C ASP A 51 17.71 7.09 -4.40
N PRO A 52 18.85 6.39 -4.59
CA PRO A 52 19.17 5.76 -5.86
C PRO A 52 18.23 4.60 -6.21
N GLU A 53 17.47 4.06 -5.25
CA GLU A 53 16.46 3.02 -5.46
C GLU A 53 15.06 3.61 -5.76
N GLY A 54 14.91 4.94 -5.68
CA GLY A 54 13.64 5.64 -5.89
C GLY A 54 13.12 5.52 -7.32
N VAL A 55 12.00 4.82 -7.50
CA VAL A 55 11.31 4.68 -8.80
C VAL A 55 9.99 5.44 -8.77
N PHE A 56 9.81 6.39 -9.69
CA PHE A 56 8.60 7.18 -9.81
C PHE A 56 7.78 6.78 -11.06
N PRO A 57 6.44 6.88 -11.03
CA PRO A 57 5.61 7.36 -9.92
C PRO A 57 5.42 6.31 -8.82
N VAL A 58 5.25 6.74 -7.56
CA VAL A 58 5.17 5.85 -6.39
C VAL A 58 4.20 6.35 -5.32
N VAL A 59 3.58 5.41 -4.60
CA VAL A 59 2.89 5.67 -3.33
C VAL A 59 3.87 5.32 -2.22
N LEU A 60 4.32 6.33 -1.48
CA LEU A 60 5.26 6.20 -0.36
C LEU A 60 4.53 5.75 0.93
N GLY A 61 5.27 5.65 2.02
CA GLY A 61 4.75 5.33 3.35
C GLY A 61 5.02 3.87 3.72
N HIS A 62 5.82 3.67 4.77
CA HIS A 62 6.22 2.36 5.29
C HIS A 62 5.85 2.17 6.77
N GLU A 63 5.21 3.17 7.38
CA GLU A 63 4.79 3.16 8.77
C GLU A 63 3.28 3.36 8.84
N GLY A 64 2.55 2.40 9.38
CA GLY A 64 1.09 2.50 9.44
C GLY A 64 0.39 1.25 9.94
N ALA A 65 -0.92 1.37 10.09
CA ALA A 65 -1.77 0.32 10.58
C ALA A 65 -3.12 0.32 9.86
N GLY A 66 -3.69 -0.88 9.71
CA GLY A 66 -4.95 -1.07 9.03
C GLY A 66 -5.64 -2.37 9.39
N VAL A 67 -6.74 -2.60 8.68
CA VAL A 67 -7.53 -3.83 8.77
C VAL A 67 -7.33 -4.67 7.52
N VAL A 68 -7.19 -5.98 7.68
CA VAL A 68 -7.13 -6.91 6.55
C VAL A 68 -8.51 -6.96 5.89
N VAL A 69 -8.58 -6.63 4.60
CA VAL A 69 -9.82 -6.64 3.81
C VAL A 69 -9.98 -7.96 3.07
N GLU A 70 -8.88 -8.52 2.57
CA GLU A 70 -8.88 -9.76 1.80
C GLU A 70 -7.51 -10.42 1.90
N VAL A 71 -7.48 -11.75 1.88
CA VAL A 71 -6.25 -12.55 1.86
C VAL A 71 -6.21 -13.37 0.58
N GLY A 72 -5.06 -13.37 -0.09
CA GLY A 72 -4.86 -14.19 -1.27
C GLY A 72 -4.63 -15.67 -0.93
N GLU A 73 -4.66 -16.50 -1.96
CA GLU A 73 -4.46 -17.96 -1.81
C GLU A 73 -3.18 -18.29 -1.02
N GLY A 74 -3.28 -19.23 -0.08
CA GLY A 74 -2.13 -19.75 0.67
C GLY A 74 -1.67 -18.89 1.85
N VAL A 75 -2.29 -17.73 2.10
CA VAL A 75 -2.04 -16.95 3.32
C VAL A 75 -2.77 -17.58 4.50
N THR A 76 -2.04 -17.91 5.56
CA THR A 76 -2.60 -18.54 6.78
C THR A 76 -2.23 -17.81 8.08
N SER A 77 -1.30 -16.86 8.02
CA SER A 77 -0.80 -16.13 9.19
C SER A 77 -1.72 -14.99 9.66
N VAL A 78 -2.59 -14.52 8.77
CA VAL A 78 -3.56 -13.44 9.00
C VAL A 78 -4.89 -13.81 8.38
N GLN A 79 -5.96 -13.13 8.81
CA GLN A 79 -7.31 -13.37 8.31
C GLN A 79 -8.04 -12.05 8.07
N THR A 80 -9.04 -12.08 7.18
CA THR A 80 -9.89 -10.93 6.89
C THR A 80 -10.57 -10.44 8.17
N TRP A 81 -10.55 -9.13 8.40
CA TRP A 81 -11.20 -8.51 9.55
C TRP A 81 -12.72 -8.53 9.38
N ARG A 82 -13.42 -9.04 10.40
CA ARG A 82 -14.88 -9.04 10.50
C ARG A 82 -15.29 -8.41 11.83
N PRO A 83 -16.16 -7.38 11.83
CA PRO A 83 -16.74 -6.87 13.07
C PRO A 83 -17.44 -8.00 13.84
N CYS A 84 -17.24 -8.06 15.16
CA CYS A 84 -17.90 -9.01 16.06
C CYS A 84 -17.58 -10.49 15.85
N ASP A 85 -16.50 -10.83 15.12
CA ASP A 85 -16.03 -12.21 15.02
C ASP A 85 -15.38 -12.67 16.34
N PRO A 86 -15.89 -13.70 17.02
CA PRO A 86 -15.28 -14.21 18.25
C PRO A 86 -13.88 -14.83 18.02
N ALA A 87 -13.48 -15.11 16.78
CA ALA A 87 -12.14 -15.58 16.42
C ALA A 87 -11.08 -14.45 16.34
N LEU A 88 -11.44 -13.19 16.65
CA LEU A 88 -10.61 -11.98 16.52
C LEU A 88 -9.38 -11.93 17.45
N HIS A 89 -9.07 -12.98 18.21
CA HIS A 89 -7.89 -12.98 19.08
C HIS A 89 -6.55 -13.11 18.35
N ARG A 90 -6.52 -13.45 17.05
CA ARG A 90 -5.27 -13.53 16.27
C ARG A 90 -5.43 -13.07 14.81
N GLY A 91 -4.60 -12.12 14.37
CA GLY A 91 -4.24 -11.94 12.95
C GLY A 91 -5.11 -11.03 12.07
N SER A 92 -6.04 -10.25 12.60
CA SER A 92 -6.89 -9.35 11.77
C SER A 92 -6.43 -7.88 11.72
N ALA A 93 -5.57 -7.47 12.66
CA ALA A 93 -4.88 -6.18 12.63
C ALA A 93 -3.54 -6.35 11.89
N ALA A 94 -3.25 -5.47 10.94
CA ALA A 94 -2.01 -5.50 10.18
C ALA A 94 -1.21 -4.22 10.42
N SER A 95 0.05 -4.38 10.84
CA SER A 95 1.06 -3.32 10.84
C SER A 95 1.78 -3.35 9.50
N VAL A 96 1.87 -2.21 8.82
CA VAL A 96 2.55 -2.12 7.52
C VAL A 96 4.07 -1.96 7.63
N SER A 97 4.64 -2.00 8.85
CA SER A 97 6.10 -1.98 9.10
C SER A 97 6.87 -3.06 8.31
N SER A 98 6.19 -4.10 7.82
CA SER A 98 6.76 -5.10 6.90
C SER A 98 5.85 -5.47 5.72
N VAL A 99 4.71 -4.80 5.55
CA VAL A 99 3.70 -5.13 4.51
C VAL A 99 3.68 -4.12 3.35
N VAL A 100 4.48 -3.05 3.42
CA VAL A 100 4.65 -2.09 2.30
C VAL A 100 5.54 -2.60 1.17
N LEU A 101 6.16 -3.77 1.29
CA LEU A 101 7.02 -4.30 0.23
C LEU A 101 6.96 -5.84 0.09
N ALA A 102 5.85 -6.47 0.46
CA ALA A 102 5.62 -7.87 0.11
C ALA A 102 5.17 -7.96 -1.37
N LYS A 103 6.15 -7.89 -2.29
CA LYS A 103 6.05 -8.17 -3.74
C LYS A 103 5.30 -7.16 -4.64
N LEU A 104 5.54 -5.86 -4.46
CA LEU A 104 5.28 -4.89 -5.54
C LEU A 104 6.30 -4.96 -6.70
N THR A 105 7.04 -6.06 -6.84
CA THR A 105 7.85 -6.38 -8.03
C THR A 105 7.11 -7.18 -9.09
N SER A 106 5.78 -7.35 -9.04
CA SER A 106 5.08 -8.01 -10.15
C SER A 106 3.75 -7.44 -10.64
N VAL A 107 3.18 -6.38 -10.05
CA VAL A 107 1.96 -5.76 -10.63
C VAL A 107 1.82 -4.25 -10.36
N LEU A 108 2.89 -3.49 -10.54
CA LEU A 108 2.71 -2.16 -11.15
C LEU A 108 2.86 -2.31 -12.67
N ARG A 109 1.94 -3.07 -13.29
CA ARG A 109 1.54 -2.70 -14.64
C ARG A 109 0.76 -1.41 -14.47
N PHE A 110 1.46 -0.27 -14.53
CA PHE A 110 0.81 1.01 -14.74
C PHE A 110 -0.08 0.86 -15.97
N ALA A 111 -1.37 0.64 -15.75
CA ALA A 111 -2.37 1.12 -16.68
C ALA A 111 -2.07 2.62 -16.77
N LYS A 112 -1.58 3.05 -17.94
CA LYS A 112 -1.21 4.44 -18.23
C LYS A 112 -2.17 5.39 -17.51
N PRO A 113 -1.69 6.37 -16.74
CA PRO A 113 -2.58 7.40 -16.21
C PRO A 113 -3.31 7.99 -17.41
N ARG A 114 -4.63 7.84 -17.45
CA ARG A 114 -5.46 8.50 -18.44
C ARG A 114 -5.58 9.94 -17.99
N VAL A 115 -4.50 10.70 -18.14
CA VAL A 115 -4.51 12.15 -18.03
C VAL A 115 -5.46 12.62 -19.14
N LYS A 116 -6.63 13.11 -18.74
CA LYS A 116 -7.48 13.88 -19.67
C LYS A 116 -6.67 15.12 -20.03
N ALA A 117 -6.37 15.26 -21.33
CA ALA A 117 -5.93 16.52 -21.91
C ALA A 117 -7.01 17.60 -21.73
#